data_AF-A0A661II87-F1
#
_entry.id   AF-A0A661II87-F1
#
_cell.length_a   1.000
_cell.length_b   1.000
_cell.length_c   1.000
_cell.angle_alpha   90.00
_cell.angle_beta   90.00
_cell.angle_gamma   90.00
#
_symmetry.space_group_name_H-M   'P 1'
#
loop_
_entity.id
_entity.type
_entity.pdbx_description
1 polymer ?
#
loop_
_entity_poly.entity_id
_entity_poly.type
_entity_poly.pdbx_seq_one_letter_code
_entity_poly.pdbx_strand_id
1 'polypeptide(L)'
;MNLLCPICESKLREIKRVQVDLPFVDGQLEEIQDLNKYILSHISRVGLICQQCGYSANDLDKYFQDLEKLKGVTNWMFREVSYSSFDFGSKLENIPDDGLGFLIKVLNITINDNVFSLLIETHKLKKLNTFSELCQKAMLKSEEQFADFLARQLVLEKNYGLVTEALYEVNKTRGFLLPSAIKYLKPKEVLAFMNDFVVSYDQWFSTVRTCCKMNLTDNLRPVLDFVNTRPSVFTEMATEYDSVECLSIMALEYGILVQPSIIDVAYSNNSVKCTKLIVKEDLINLEKLSFAQLVKIAEILRDFYEISDQDLRNSLIPLIRSVSKKQVGSKLRDL
;
A
#
# COMPACT_ATOMS: atom_id res chain seq x y z
N MET A 1 9.38 14.34 -15.21
CA MET A 1 10.47 13.42 -15.57
C MET A 1 11.68 13.77 -14.72
N ASN A 2 12.23 12.84 -13.94
CA ASN A 2 13.43 13.10 -13.13
C ASN A 2 14.66 12.74 -13.95
N LEU A 3 15.27 13.73 -14.62
CA LEU A 3 16.49 13.51 -15.40
C LEU A 3 17.67 13.20 -14.45
N LEU A 4 18.38 12.11 -14.73
CA LEU A 4 19.52 11.63 -13.94
C LEU A 4 20.80 11.68 -14.76
N CYS A 5 21.94 11.85 -14.10
CA CYS A 5 23.23 11.88 -14.76
C CYS A 5 23.58 10.49 -15.32
N PRO A 6 23.98 10.36 -16.60
CA PRO A 6 24.38 9.06 -17.17
C PRO A 6 25.63 8.47 -16.53
N ILE A 7 26.44 9.28 -15.82
CA ILE A 7 27.71 8.86 -15.20
C ILE A 7 27.50 8.39 -13.76
N CYS A 8 26.88 9.24 -12.92
CA CYS A 8 26.78 9.01 -11.47
C CYS A 8 25.35 9.00 -10.94
N GLU A 9 24.35 9.01 -11.84
CA GLU A 9 22.93 8.82 -11.53
C GLU A 9 22.29 9.85 -10.58
N SER A 10 23.01 10.92 -10.25
CA SER A 10 22.50 12.06 -9.50
C SER A 10 21.51 12.88 -10.32
N LYS A 11 20.60 13.57 -9.64
CA LYS A 11 19.62 14.45 -10.28
C LYS A 11 20.32 15.55 -11.09
N LEU A 12 19.92 15.70 -12.36
CA LEU A 12 20.42 16.78 -13.21
C LEU A 12 19.69 18.08 -12.89
N ARG A 13 20.46 19.18 -12.89
CA ARG A 13 19.90 20.53 -12.83
C ARG A 13 19.66 21.01 -14.25
N GLU A 14 18.42 21.38 -14.51
CA GLU A 14 18.04 22.09 -15.73
C GLU A 14 18.50 23.54 -15.62
N ILE A 15 19.30 23.97 -16.59
CA ILE A 15 19.76 25.34 -16.74
C ILE A 15 19.23 25.83 -18.07
N LYS A 16 18.25 26.73 -18.02
CA LYS A 16 17.81 27.45 -19.22
C LYS A 16 18.94 28.40 -19.60
N ARG A 17 19.66 28.09 -20.67
CA ARG A 17 20.68 28.98 -21.23
C ARG A 17 20.00 29.87 -22.25
N VAL A 18 20.12 31.17 -22.02
CA VAL A 18 19.82 32.17 -23.04
C VAL A 18 21.07 32.32 -23.87
N GLN A 19 21.06 31.82 -25.10
CA GLN A 19 22.10 32.20 -26.05
C GLN A 19 21.58 33.42 -26.80
N VAL A 20 21.97 34.60 -26.32
CA VAL A 20 21.73 35.84 -27.06
C VAL A 20 22.93 36.04 -27.97
N ASP A 21 22.81 35.63 -29.22
CA ASP A 21 23.71 36.18 -30.25
C ASP A 21 23.22 37.60 -30.49
N LEU A 22 23.74 38.56 -29.72
CA LEU A 22 23.39 39.97 -29.91
C LEU A 22 23.92 40.40 -31.29
N PRO A 23 23.05 40.79 -32.24
CA PRO A 23 23.51 41.39 -33.48
C PRO A 23 24.00 42.79 -33.14
N PHE A 24 25.25 42.93 -32.72
CA PHE A 24 25.88 44.23 -32.65
C PHE A 24 26.18 44.67 -34.09
N VAL A 25 25.22 45.37 -34.69
CA VAL A 25 25.49 46.31 -35.77
C VAL A 25 25.66 47.67 -35.09
N ASP A 26 26.80 48.31 -35.32
CA ASP A 26 27.13 49.62 -34.75
C ASP A 26 25.97 50.62 -34.94
N GLY A 27 25.33 51.03 -33.84
CA GLY A 27 24.69 52.35 -33.77
C GLY A 27 23.17 52.47 -33.76
N GLN A 28 22.35 51.43 -33.56
CA GLN A 28 20.91 51.64 -33.33
C GLN A 28 20.37 50.84 -32.15
N LEU A 29 20.24 51.53 -31.00
CA LEU A 29 19.67 51.05 -29.74
C LEU A 29 18.26 51.64 -29.55
N GLU A 30 17.46 51.66 -30.62
CA GLU A 30 16.04 52.01 -30.54
C GLU A 30 15.21 50.72 -30.61
N GLU A 31 14.38 50.51 -29.59
CA GLU A 31 13.45 49.38 -29.36
C GLU A 31 13.90 48.25 -28.41
N ILE A 32 14.12 48.62 -27.14
CA ILE A 32 14.25 47.71 -25.98
C ILE A 32 13.02 46.78 -25.79
N GLN A 33 11.87 47.09 -26.41
CA GLN A 33 10.68 46.22 -26.37
C GLN A 33 10.82 44.94 -27.22
N ASP A 34 11.60 44.96 -28.30
CA ASP A 34 11.83 43.77 -29.14
C ASP A 34 13.01 42.91 -28.66
N LEU A 35 13.95 43.48 -27.91
CA LEU A 35 15.06 42.71 -27.32
C LEU A 35 14.55 41.68 -26.29
N ASN A 36 13.57 42.02 -25.46
CA ASN A 36 12.95 41.06 -24.54
C ASN A 36 12.22 39.94 -25.31
N LYS A 37 11.54 40.27 -26.41
CA LYS A 37 10.85 39.29 -27.27
C LYS A 37 11.84 38.39 -28.01
N TYR A 38 12.98 38.95 -28.42
CA TYR A 38 14.11 38.27 -29.05
C TYR A 38 14.86 37.35 -28.07
N ILE A 39 15.16 37.84 -26.87
CA ILE A 39 15.72 37.04 -25.77
C ILE A 39 14.78 35.88 -25.45
N LEU A 40 13.48 36.15 -25.27
CA LEU A 40 12.47 35.13 -24.99
C LEU A 40 12.33 34.10 -26.13
N SER A 41 12.51 34.50 -27.40
CA SER A 41 12.48 33.58 -28.54
C SER A 41 13.75 32.70 -28.67
N HIS A 42 14.84 33.07 -28.00
CA HIS A 42 16.13 32.35 -27.98
C HIS A 42 16.44 31.66 -26.63
N ILE A 43 15.49 31.63 -25.69
CA ILE A 43 15.56 30.91 -24.38
C ILE A 43 15.50 29.36 -24.53
N SER A 44 15.65 28.83 -25.73
CA SER A 44 15.27 27.44 -26.03
C SER A 44 16.33 26.36 -25.73
N ARG A 45 17.56 26.72 -25.29
CA ARG A 45 18.59 25.71 -24.97
C ARG A 45 18.56 25.33 -23.50
N VAL A 46 17.88 24.22 -23.23
CA VAL A 46 17.92 23.53 -21.93
C VAL A 46 19.27 22.82 -21.80
N GLY A 47 20.18 23.40 -21.02
CA GLY A 47 21.40 22.73 -20.59
C GLY A 47 21.14 21.84 -19.36
N LEU A 48 21.71 20.65 -19.32
CA LEU A 48 21.64 19.76 -18.16
C LEU A 48 23.01 19.65 -17.52
N ILE A 49 23.10 19.88 -16.20
CA ILE A 49 24.36 19.75 -15.46
C ILE A 49 24.20 18.82 -14.25
N CYS A 50 25.17 17.93 -14.07
CA CYS A 50 25.33 17.17 -12.83
C CYS A 50 26.30 17.90 -11.90
N GLN A 51 25.85 18.30 -10.72
CA GLN A 51 26.70 18.97 -9.73
C GLN A 51 27.71 18.03 -9.06
N GLN A 52 27.48 16.70 -9.10
CA GLN A 52 28.35 15.73 -8.42
C GLN A 52 29.59 15.35 -9.23
N CYS A 53 29.45 15.19 -10.55
CA CYS A 53 30.56 14.74 -11.42
C CYS A 53 30.93 15.74 -12.53
N GLY A 54 30.25 16.89 -12.61
CA GLY A 54 30.51 17.90 -13.64
C GLY A 54 29.99 17.55 -15.04
N TYR A 55 29.25 16.45 -15.20
CA TYR A 55 28.60 16.11 -16.47
C TYR A 55 27.76 17.28 -16.99
N SER A 56 27.88 17.59 -18.30
CA SER A 56 27.06 18.62 -18.94
C SER A 56 26.62 18.26 -20.36
N ALA A 57 25.31 18.37 -20.59
CA ALA A 57 24.70 18.34 -21.91
C ALA A 57 24.17 19.74 -22.25
N ASN A 58 24.39 20.20 -23.48
CA ASN A 58 23.98 21.53 -23.92
C ASN A 58 22.52 21.58 -24.43
N ASP A 59 21.95 20.40 -24.71
CA ASP A 59 20.57 20.17 -25.12
C ASP A 59 20.16 18.72 -24.76
N LEU A 60 18.89 18.38 -25.00
CA LEU A 60 18.37 17.03 -24.78
C LEU A 60 18.92 16.01 -25.78
N ASP A 61 19.25 16.42 -27.00
CA ASP A 61 19.74 15.50 -28.05
C ASP A 61 21.12 14.96 -27.67
N LYS A 62 22.04 15.83 -27.23
CA LYS A 62 23.33 15.43 -26.67
C LYS A 62 23.16 14.53 -25.44
N TYR A 63 22.20 14.84 -24.57
CA TYR A 63 21.92 13.98 -23.42
C TYR A 63 21.48 12.58 -23.83
N PHE A 64 20.61 12.44 -24.84
CA PHE A 64 20.22 11.14 -25.36
C PHE A 64 21.35 10.41 -26.09
N GLN A 65 22.21 11.12 -26.83
CA GLN A 65 23.41 10.55 -27.43
C GLN A 65 24.38 10.02 -26.36
N ASP A 66 24.59 10.77 -25.28
CA ASP A 66 25.43 10.35 -24.16
C ASP A 66 24.83 9.13 -23.44
N LEU A 67 23.51 9.07 -23.27
CA LEU A 67 22.80 7.92 -22.71
C LEU A 67 22.97 6.66 -23.56
N GLU A 68 22.83 6.79 -24.88
CA GLU A 68 23.02 5.67 -25.80
C GLU A 68 24.46 5.15 -25.71
N LYS A 69 25.45 6.05 -25.69
CA LYS A 69 26.87 5.70 -25.62
C LYS A 69 27.30 5.10 -24.28
N LEU A 70 26.82 5.65 -23.16
CA LEU A 70 27.28 5.30 -21.81
C LEU A 70 26.44 4.21 -21.15
N LYS A 71 25.15 4.14 -21.47
CA LYS A 71 24.18 3.23 -20.84
C LYS A 71 23.49 2.31 -21.85
N GLY A 72 23.72 2.46 -23.16
CA GLY A 72 23.02 1.68 -24.18
C GLY A 72 21.54 2.04 -24.32
N VAL A 73 21.12 3.19 -23.76
CA VAL A 73 19.73 3.63 -23.71
C VAL A 73 19.41 4.49 -24.92
N THR A 74 18.55 3.98 -25.80
CA THR A 74 18.09 4.75 -26.98
C THR A 74 16.77 5.48 -26.70
N ASN A 75 16.47 6.51 -27.52
CA ASN A 75 15.21 7.26 -27.43
C ASN A 75 13.98 6.34 -27.62
N TRP A 76 14.08 5.33 -28.49
CA TRP A 76 13.06 4.30 -28.65
C TRP A 76 12.76 3.58 -27.32
N MET A 77 13.79 3.12 -26.58
CA MET A 77 13.59 2.46 -25.29
C MET A 77 12.88 3.37 -24.28
N PHE A 78 13.21 4.66 -24.26
CA PHE A 78 12.57 5.62 -23.37
C PHE A 78 11.06 5.73 -23.61
N ARG A 79 10.66 5.81 -24.89
CA ARG A 79 9.24 5.86 -25.29
C ARG A 79 8.53 4.57 -24.91
N GLU A 80 9.10 3.44 -25.28
CA GLU A 80 8.50 2.14 -25.04
C GLU A 80 8.20 1.85 -23.56
N VAL A 81 9.16 2.15 -22.66
CA VAL A 81 8.97 1.93 -21.20
C VAL A 81 8.02 2.99 -20.60
N SER A 82 7.91 4.18 -21.21
CA SER A 82 7.03 5.26 -20.73
C SER A 82 5.56 5.10 -21.08
N TYR A 83 5.22 4.45 -22.20
CA TYR A 83 3.85 4.42 -22.75
C TYR A 83 3.01 3.18 -22.40
N SER A 84 3.44 2.39 -21.40
CA SER A 84 2.57 1.50 -20.60
C SER A 84 1.79 0.38 -21.31
N SER A 85 2.19 -0.05 -22.51
CA SER A 85 1.62 -1.25 -23.17
C SER A 85 2.72 -2.13 -23.78
N PHE A 86 3.76 -2.40 -23.01
CA PHE A 86 4.91 -3.14 -23.51
C PHE A 86 4.66 -4.65 -23.38
N ASP A 87 4.69 -5.35 -24.51
CA ASP A 87 4.90 -6.80 -24.54
C ASP A 87 6.39 -7.06 -24.25
N PHE A 88 6.69 -7.31 -22.98
CA PHE A 88 8.05 -7.40 -22.42
C PHE A 88 8.87 -8.59 -22.90
N GLY A 89 8.36 -9.45 -23.80
CA GLY A 89 9.08 -10.61 -24.30
C GLY A 89 10.34 -10.28 -25.10
N SER A 90 10.34 -10.60 -26.40
CA SER A 90 11.54 -10.68 -27.26
C SER A 90 12.41 -9.42 -27.35
N LYS A 91 11.91 -8.26 -26.90
CA LYS A 91 12.65 -6.99 -26.96
C LYS A 91 13.59 -6.78 -25.76
N LEU A 92 13.32 -7.35 -24.59
CA LEU A 92 14.14 -7.10 -23.38
C LEU A 92 15.51 -7.77 -23.44
N GLU A 93 15.61 -8.94 -24.06
CA GLU A 93 16.86 -9.71 -24.14
C GLU A 93 18.02 -8.84 -24.67
N ASN A 94 17.75 -8.06 -25.71
CA ASN A 94 18.71 -7.20 -26.40
C ASN A 94 19.04 -5.88 -25.68
N ILE A 95 18.37 -5.55 -24.57
CA ILE A 95 18.63 -4.31 -23.82
C ILE A 95 19.67 -4.60 -22.73
N PRO A 96 20.79 -3.87 -22.64
CA PRO A 96 21.74 -4.02 -21.53
C PRO A 96 21.07 -3.80 -20.17
N ASP A 97 21.41 -4.62 -19.17
CA ASP A 97 20.82 -4.54 -17.83
C ASP A 97 21.02 -3.14 -17.20
N ASP A 98 22.24 -2.60 -17.26
CA ASP A 98 22.54 -1.26 -16.74
C ASP A 98 21.70 -0.15 -17.40
N GLY A 99 21.44 -0.28 -18.70
CA GLY A 99 20.61 0.66 -19.45
C GLY A 99 19.15 0.58 -19.04
N LEU A 100 18.63 -0.64 -18.90
CA LEU A 100 17.28 -0.86 -18.46
C LEU A 100 17.08 -0.40 -17.01
N GLY A 101 17.98 -0.74 -16.09
CA GLY A 101 17.96 -0.27 -14.71
C GLY A 101 17.99 1.25 -14.60
N PHE A 102 18.83 1.92 -15.41
CA PHE A 102 18.84 3.38 -15.51
C PHE A 102 17.51 3.96 -16.00
N LEU A 103 16.89 3.36 -17.03
CA LEU A 103 15.57 3.76 -17.51
C LEU A 103 14.52 3.63 -16.42
N ILE A 104 14.51 2.49 -15.72
CA ILE A 104 13.59 2.26 -14.60
C ILE A 104 13.76 3.37 -13.55
N LYS A 105 14.99 3.77 -13.18
CA LYS A 105 15.25 4.87 -12.23
C LYS A 105 14.64 6.20 -12.65
N VAL A 106 14.85 6.61 -13.91
CA VAL A 106 14.38 7.89 -14.46
C VAL A 106 12.85 7.94 -14.56
N LEU A 107 12.22 6.81 -14.83
CA LEU A 107 10.78 6.71 -15.03
C LEU A 107 10.03 6.64 -13.69
N ASN A 108 8.96 7.42 -13.58
CA ASN A 108 8.02 7.32 -12.47
C ASN A 108 6.99 6.23 -12.82
N ILE A 109 7.43 4.99 -12.78
CA ILE A 109 6.61 3.84 -13.15
C ILE A 109 5.46 3.70 -12.17
N THR A 110 4.23 3.69 -12.70
CA THR A 110 3.03 3.34 -11.94
C THR A 110 3.05 1.83 -11.70
N ILE A 111 2.94 1.40 -10.43
CA ILE A 111 2.85 -0.02 -10.11
C ILE A 111 1.51 -0.56 -10.61
N ASN A 112 1.57 -1.50 -11.53
CA ASN A 112 0.45 -2.24 -12.10
C ASN A 112 0.96 -3.62 -12.55
N ASP A 113 0.07 -4.45 -13.10
CA ASP A 113 0.42 -5.83 -13.50
C ASP A 113 1.58 -5.89 -14.51
N ASN A 114 1.72 -4.88 -15.37
CA ASN A 114 2.80 -4.79 -16.35
C ASN A 114 4.19 -4.69 -15.66
N VAL A 115 4.28 -4.00 -14.51
CA VAL A 115 5.53 -3.91 -13.73
C VAL A 115 5.91 -5.28 -13.15
N PHE A 116 4.92 -6.04 -12.69
CA PHE A 116 5.16 -7.37 -12.15
C PHE A 116 5.54 -8.39 -13.25
N SER A 117 4.97 -8.27 -14.45
CA SER A 117 5.44 -9.02 -15.61
C SER A 117 6.90 -8.69 -15.95
N LEU A 118 7.28 -7.42 -15.92
CA LEU A 118 8.67 -6.99 -16.13
C LEU A 118 9.62 -7.54 -15.06
N LEU A 119 9.20 -7.59 -13.79
CA LEU A 119 9.96 -8.23 -12.71
C LEU A 119 10.23 -9.72 -13.00
N ILE A 120 9.22 -10.46 -13.48
CA ILE A 120 9.39 -11.86 -13.87
C ILE A 120 10.39 -12.01 -15.01
N GLU A 121 10.25 -11.21 -16.07
CA GLU A 121 11.12 -11.31 -17.25
C GLU A 121 12.56 -10.88 -16.96
N THR A 122 12.77 -9.84 -16.16
CA THR A 122 14.12 -9.42 -15.74
C THR A 122 14.82 -10.46 -14.89
N HIS A 123 14.10 -11.14 -13.99
CA HIS A 123 14.62 -12.28 -13.25
C HIS A 123 14.99 -13.45 -14.18
N LYS A 124 14.10 -13.83 -15.12
CA LYS A 124 14.37 -14.90 -16.10
C LYS A 124 15.61 -14.62 -16.96
N LEU A 125 15.77 -13.38 -17.40
CA LEU A 125 16.89 -12.92 -18.22
C LEU A 125 18.15 -12.57 -17.42
N LYS A 126 18.15 -12.77 -16.08
CA LYS A 126 19.25 -12.43 -15.17
C LYS A 126 19.73 -10.98 -15.29
N LYS A 127 18.79 -10.06 -15.49
CA LYS A 127 19.02 -8.61 -15.47
C LYS A 127 18.91 -8.09 -14.03
N LEU A 128 19.90 -8.47 -13.21
CA LEU A 128 19.88 -8.33 -11.75
C LEU A 128 19.83 -6.86 -11.29
N ASN A 129 20.54 -5.97 -11.97
CA ASN A 129 20.53 -4.54 -11.61
C ASN A 129 19.13 -3.95 -11.81
N THR A 130 18.50 -4.24 -12.95
CA THR A 130 17.12 -3.82 -13.21
C THR A 130 16.14 -4.46 -12.22
N PHE A 131 16.29 -5.76 -11.95
CA PHE A 131 15.43 -6.50 -11.03
C PHE A 131 15.44 -5.89 -9.64
N SER A 132 16.63 -5.62 -9.09
CA SER A 132 16.82 -4.95 -7.80
C SER A 132 16.07 -3.60 -7.74
N GLU A 133 16.26 -2.76 -8.75
CA GLU A 133 15.62 -1.44 -8.83
C GLU A 133 14.09 -1.52 -8.91
N LEU A 134 13.57 -2.49 -9.65
CA LEU A 134 12.13 -2.74 -9.73
C LEU A 134 11.57 -3.23 -8.40
N CYS A 135 12.26 -4.12 -7.68
CA CYS A 135 11.85 -4.58 -6.36
C CYS A 135 11.79 -3.41 -5.37
N GLN A 136 12.85 -2.60 -5.31
CA GLN A 136 12.89 -1.42 -4.42
C GLN A 136 11.79 -0.41 -4.76
N LYS A 137 11.56 -0.13 -6.05
CA LYS A 137 10.49 0.78 -6.47
C LYS A 137 9.10 0.23 -6.17
N ALA A 138 8.85 -1.05 -6.43
CA ALA A 138 7.58 -1.69 -6.12
C ALA A 138 7.28 -1.61 -4.61
N MET A 139 8.28 -1.93 -3.78
CA MET A 139 8.20 -1.85 -2.32
C MET A 139 7.88 -0.43 -1.83
N LEU A 140 8.59 0.58 -2.34
CA LEU A 140 8.39 1.99 -1.93
C LEU A 140 7.04 2.56 -2.38
N LYS A 141 6.52 2.10 -3.52
CA LYS A 141 5.27 2.62 -4.09
C LYS A 141 4.04 1.95 -3.52
N SER A 142 4.08 0.64 -3.31
CA SER A 142 2.97 -0.14 -2.76
C SER A 142 3.46 -1.46 -2.17
N GLU A 143 3.82 -1.43 -0.89
CA GLU A 143 4.24 -2.62 -0.13
C GLU A 143 3.18 -3.74 -0.21
N GLU A 144 1.89 -3.40 -0.12
CA GLU A 144 0.78 -4.37 -0.18
C GLU A 144 0.69 -5.07 -1.54
N GLN A 145 0.75 -4.33 -2.66
CA GLN A 145 0.66 -4.94 -3.99
C GLN A 145 1.88 -5.79 -4.30
N PHE A 146 3.08 -5.36 -3.86
CA PHE A 146 4.30 -6.14 -4.04
C PHE A 146 4.25 -7.43 -3.21
N ALA A 147 3.82 -7.36 -1.94
CA ALA A 147 3.64 -8.54 -1.10
C ALA A 147 2.60 -9.51 -1.68
N ASP A 148 1.49 -9.00 -2.23
CA ASP A 148 0.47 -9.82 -2.89
C ASP A 148 0.99 -10.50 -4.16
N PHE A 149 1.74 -9.78 -4.99
CA PHE A 149 2.42 -10.36 -6.15
C PHE A 149 3.36 -11.50 -5.75
N LEU A 150 4.26 -11.26 -4.78
CA LEU A 150 5.21 -12.28 -4.32
C LEU A 150 4.50 -13.47 -3.65
N ALA A 151 3.40 -13.22 -2.93
CA ALA A 151 2.59 -14.27 -2.33
C ALA A 151 1.95 -15.18 -3.41
N ARG A 152 1.43 -14.61 -4.50
CA ARG A 152 0.94 -15.38 -5.66
C ARG A 152 2.05 -16.22 -6.29
N GLN A 153 3.22 -15.61 -6.51
CA GLN A 153 4.39 -16.31 -7.06
C GLN A 153 4.84 -17.47 -6.16
N LEU A 154 4.80 -17.29 -4.84
CA LEU A 154 5.19 -18.30 -3.87
C LEU A 154 4.18 -19.45 -3.78
N VAL A 155 2.88 -19.12 -3.65
CA VAL A 155 1.84 -20.10 -3.31
C VAL A 155 1.25 -20.77 -4.54
N LEU A 156 0.95 -20.01 -5.60
CA LEU A 156 0.27 -20.52 -6.79
C LEU A 156 1.28 -21.00 -7.83
N GLU A 157 2.24 -20.14 -8.19
CA GLU A 157 3.19 -20.40 -9.29
C GLU A 157 4.43 -21.22 -8.87
N LYS A 158 4.66 -21.35 -7.56
CA LYS A 158 5.82 -22.04 -6.97
C LYS A 158 7.17 -21.50 -7.47
N ASN A 159 7.24 -20.21 -7.79
CA ASN A 159 8.44 -19.54 -8.26
C ASN A 159 9.33 -19.10 -7.10
N TYR A 160 9.88 -20.07 -6.36
CA TYR A 160 10.65 -19.82 -5.14
C TYR A 160 11.93 -19.01 -5.37
N GLY A 161 12.56 -19.13 -6.54
CA GLY A 161 13.76 -18.38 -6.90
C GLY A 161 13.50 -16.88 -6.93
N LEU A 162 12.52 -16.46 -7.73
CA LEU A 162 12.13 -15.05 -7.86
C LEU A 162 11.73 -14.47 -6.51
N VAL A 163 10.95 -15.20 -5.72
CA VAL A 163 10.50 -14.73 -4.40
C VAL A 163 11.67 -14.55 -3.46
N THR A 164 12.62 -15.49 -3.44
CA THR A 164 13.79 -15.40 -2.55
C THR A 164 14.68 -14.22 -2.91
N GLU A 165 14.94 -14.02 -4.20
CA GLU A 165 15.75 -12.92 -4.68
C GLU A 165 15.05 -11.58 -4.44
N ALA A 166 13.77 -11.45 -4.78
CA ALA A 166 13.00 -10.24 -4.53
C ALA A 166 12.98 -9.82 -3.04
N LEU A 167 12.82 -10.78 -2.14
CA LEU A 167 12.84 -10.53 -0.70
C LEU A 167 14.23 -10.12 -0.19
N TYR A 168 15.29 -10.68 -0.78
CA TYR A 168 16.66 -10.26 -0.49
C TYR A 168 16.89 -8.79 -0.89
N GLU A 169 16.45 -8.39 -2.08
CA GLU A 169 16.60 -7.02 -2.58
C GLU A 169 15.89 -5.96 -1.72
N VAL A 170 14.81 -6.33 -1.04
CA VAL A 170 14.07 -5.42 -0.14
C VAL A 170 14.33 -5.68 1.35
N ASN A 171 15.29 -6.55 1.68
CA ASN A 171 15.66 -6.93 3.03
C ASN A 171 14.46 -7.37 3.90
N LYS A 172 13.66 -8.31 3.38
CA LYS A 172 12.49 -8.89 4.08
C LYS A 172 12.64 -10.41 4.21
N THR A 173 12.03 -10.98 5.25
CA THR A 173 11.90 -12.43 5.40
C THR A 173 10.66 -12.95 4.67
N ARG A 174 10.54 -14.26 4.43
CA ARG A 174 9.31 -14.84 3.84
C ARG A 174 8.07 -14.64 4.71
N GLY A 175 8.24 -14.50 6.03
CA GLY A 175 7.14 -14.17 6.95
C GLY A 175 6.41 -12.86 6.61
N PHE A 176 7.09 -11.92 5.95
CA PHE A 176 6.51 -10.69 5.40
C PHE A 176 5.32 -10.96 4.47
N LEU A 177 5.33 -12.09 3.77
CA LEU A 177 4.31 -12.42 2.79
C LEU A 177 3.05 -13.02 3.42
N LEU A 178 3.07 -13.43 4.70
CA LEU A 178 1.96 -14.16 5.32
C LEU A 178 0.60 -13.43 5.20
N PRO A 179 0.47 -12.12 5.49
CA PRO A 179 -0.81 -11.42 5.38
C PRO A 179 -1.40 -11.47 3.96
N SER A 180 -0.54 -11.51 2.93
CA SER A 180 -0.99 -11.61 1.54
C SER A 180 -1.17 -13.07 1.09
N ALA A 181 -0.31 -13.96 1.54
CA ALA A 181 -0.34 -15.39 1.22
C ALA A 181 -1.58 -16.09 1.78
N ILE A 182 -2.14 -15.59 2.88
CA ILE A 182 -3.34 -16.14 3.51
C ILE A 182 -4.56 -16.21 2.59
N LYS A 183 -4.59 -15.39 1.52
CA LYS A 183 -5.64 -15.39 0.49
C LYS A 183 -5.59 -16.62 -0.41
N TYR A 184 -4.42 -17.22 -0.53
CA TYR A 184 -4.11 -18.29 -1.49
C TYR A 184 -3.85 -19.63 -0.80
N LEU A 185 -3.47 -19.62 0.48
CA LEU A 185 -3.18 -20.79 1.27
C LEU A 185 -4.47 -21.50 1.69
N LYS A 186 -4.45 -22.84 1.66
CA LYS A 186 -5.44 -23.67 2.34
C LYS A 186 -5.17 -23.68 3.85
N PRO A 187 -6.17 -23.95 4.71
CA PRO A 187 -6.00 -23.90 6.17
C PRO A 187 -4.82 -24.72 6.71
N LYS A 188 -4.58 -25.92 6.15
CA LYS A 188 -3.45 -26.78 6.54
C LYS A 188 -2.08 -26.20 6.16
N GLU A 189 -2.02 -25.44 5.08
CA GLU A 189 -0.79 -24.82 4.58
C GLU A 189 -0.42 -23.57 5.38
N VAL A 190 -1.39 -22.94 6.06
CA VAL A 190 -1.16 -21.77 6.93
C VAL A 190 -0.23 -22.13 8.09
N LEU A 191 -0.53 -23.21 8.82
CA LEU A 191 0.31 -23.66 9.93
C LEU A 191 1.71 -24.05 9.46
N ALA A 192 1.81 -24.75 8.32
CA ALA A 192 3.10 -25.09 7.73
C ALA A 192 3.90 -23.82 7.41
N PHE A 193 3.28 -22.83 6.76
CA PHE A 193 3.92 -21.55 6.46
C PHE A 193 4.46 -20.85 7.72
N MET A 194 3.64 -20.78 8.77
CA MET A 194 4.01 -20.09 10.02
C MET A 194 5.09 -20.83 10.82
N ASN A 195 5.18 -22.15 10.69
CA ASN A 195 6.23 -22.96 11.32
C ASN A 195 7.54 -22.92 10.53
N ASP A 196 7.45 -22.92 9.19
CA ASP A 196 8.63 -22.96 8.32
C ASP A 196 9.32 -21.61 8.18
N PHE A 197 8.60 -20.51 8.45
CA PHE A 197 9.12 -19.16 8.29
C PHE A 197 9.03 -18.35 9.59
N VAL A 198 10.05 -17.54 9.84
CA VAL A 198 10.05 -16.60 10.96
C VAL A 198 8.99 -15.52 10.71
N VAL A 199 7.87 -15.64 11.42
CA VAL A 199 6.76 -14.69 11.43
C VAL A 199 6.86 -13.82 12.67
N SER A 200 7.00 -12.52 12.47
CA SER A 200 6.96 -11.54 13.57
C SER A 200 5.53 -11.35 14.09
N TYR A 201 5.41 -10.81 15.31
CA TYR A 201 4.12 -10.46 15.89
C TYR A 201 3.30 -9.53 14.97
N ASP A 202 3.92 -8.52 14.37
CA ASP A 202 3.24 -7.56 13.49
C ASP A 202 2.70 -8.24 12.22
N GLN A 203 3.46 -9.17 11.64
CA GLN A 203 3.03 -9.94 10.46
C GLN A 203 1.86 -10.86 10.82
N TRP A 204 1.92 -11.54 11.96
CA TRP A 204 0.82 -12.36 12.47
C TRP A 204 -0.43 -11.52 12.73
N PHE A 205 -0.30 -10.39 13.41
CA PHE A 205 -1.38 -9.45 13.70
C PHE A 205 -2.03 -8.91 12.43
N SER A 206 -1.22 -8.52 11.45
CA SER A 206 -1.70 -8.09 10.12
C SER A 206 -2.39 -9.21 9.36
N THR A 207 -2.01 -10.47 9.59
CA THR A 207 -2.66 -11.64 9.00
C THR A 207 -4.05 -11.83 9.59
N VAL A 208 -4.22 -11.72 10.92
CA VAL A 208 -5.54 -11.74 11.58
C VAL A 208 -6.44 -10.65 10.99
N ARG A 209 -5.92 -9.43 10.87
CA ARG A 209 -6.65 -8.32 10.23
C ARG A 209 -7.11 -8.66 8.81
N THR A 210 -6.23 -9.27 8.01
CA THR A 210 -6.55 -9.65 6.63
C THR A 210 -7.63 -10.73 6.58
N CYS A 211 -7.56 -11.72 7.47
CA CYS A 211 -8.62 -12.72 7.61
C CYS A 211 -9.97 -12.07 7.94
N CYS A 212 -10.02 -11.10 8.85
CA CYS A 212 -11.24 -10.36 9.16
C CYS A 212 -11.74 -9.58 7.95
N LYS A 213 -10.90 -8.75 7.33
CA LYS A 213 -11.25 -7.91 6.17
C LYS A 213 -11.82 -8.71 5.00
N MET A 214 -11.32 -9.93 4.78
CA MET A 214 -11.71 -10.79 3.66
C MET A 214 -12.63 -11.94 4.06
N ASN A 215 -13.06 -12.00 5.33
CA ASN A 215 -13.83 -13.08 5.93
C ASN A 215 -13.24 -14.49 5.70
N LEU A 216 -11.92 -14.65 5.81
CA LEU A 216 -11.20 -15.92 5.62
C LEU A 216 -11.24 -16.77 6.90
N THR A 217 -12.43 -17.17 7.33
CA THR A 217 -12.69 -17.82 8.63
C THR A 217 -11.97 -19.15 8.80
N ASP A 218 -11.82 -19.93 7.73
CA ASP A 218 -11.13 -21.22 7.78
C ASP A 218 -9.63 -21.06 7.99
N ASN A 219 -9.06 -19.98 7.46
CA ASN A 219 -7.66 -19.62 7.65
C ASN A 219 -7.43 -18.84 8.94
N LEU A 220 -8.45 -18.22 9.53
CA LEU A 220 -8.33 -17.51 10.80
C LEU A 220 -7.97 -18.44 11.97
N ARG A 221 -8.62 -19.61 12.07
CA ARG A 221 -8.37 -20.57 13.16
C ARG A 221 -6.91 -20.99 13.28
N PRO A 222 -6.25 -21.51 12.22
CA PRO A 222 -4.83 -21.86 12.30
C PRO A 222 -3.93 -20.66 12.62
N VAL A 223 -4.29 -19.44 12.20
CA VAL A 223 -3.56 -18.21 12.59
C VAL A 223 -3.69 -17.93 14.09
N LEU A 224 -4.89 -18.09 14.66
CA LEU A 224 -5.13 -17.90 16.10
C LEU A 224 -4.54 -19.01 16.97
N ASP A 225 -4.38 -20.22 16.42
CA ASP A 225 -3.75 -21.35 17.11
C ASP A 225 -2.24 -21.22 17.24
N PHE A 226 -1.59 -20.44 16.37
CA PHE A 226 -0.14 -20.28 16.35
C PHE A 226 0.41 -19.59 17.62
N VAL A 227 -0.35 -18.68 18.22
CA VAL A 227 0.07 -17.93 19.42
C VAL A 227 -0.96 -18.09 20.53
N ASN A 228 -0.49 -18.41 21.73
CA ASN A 228 -1.36 -18.55 22.91
C ASN A 228 -1.93 -17.19 23.39
N THR A 229 -1.26 -16.08 23.09
CA THR A 229 -1.73 -14.73 23.41
C THR A 229 -2.80 -14.30 22.42
N ARG A 230 -3.99 -13.94 22.94
CA ARG A 230 -5.14 -13.53 22.13
C ARG A 230 -5.67 -12.19 22.64
N PRO A 231 -5.15 -11.07 22.14
CA PRO A 231 -5.52 -9.75 22.64
C PRO A 231 -6.98 -9.41 22.28
N SER A 232 -7.65 -8.66 23.14
CA SER A 232 -9.05 -8.24 22.92
C SER A 232 -9.25 -7.40 21.65
N VAL A 233 -8.19 -6.70 21.19
CA VAL A 233 -8.20 -5.90 19.95
C VAL A 233 -8.56 -6.72 18.70
N PHE A 234 -8.46 -8.05 18.72
CA PHE A 234 -8.91 -8.90 17.62
C PHE A 234 -10.42 -8.83 17.42
N THR A 235 -11.20 -8.79 18.50
CA THR A 235 -12.66 -8.63 18.41
C THR A 235 -13.05 -7.26 17.83
N GLU A 236 -12.26 -6.22 18.14
CA GLU A 236 -12.41 -4.89 17.53
C GLU A 236 -12.12 -4.92 16.03
N MET A 237 -11.08 -5.63 15.57
CA MET A 237 -10.80 -5.77 14.13
C MET A 237 -11.91 -6.50 13.38
N ALA A 238 -12.44 -7.60 13.93
CA ALA A 238 -13.56 -8.29 13.29
C ALA A 238 -14.76 -7.35 13.15
N THR A 239 -14.98 -6.50 14.17
CA THR A 239 -16.04 -5.50 14.16
C THR A 239 -15.77 -4.37 13.17
N GLU A 240 -14.54 -3.87 13.05
CA GLU A 240 -14.15 -2.84 12.06
C GLU A 240 -14.60 -3.19 10.64
N TYR A 241 -14.53 -4.48 10.27
CA TYR A 241 -14.92 -4.97 8.93
C TYR A 241 -16.34 -5.58 8.87
N ASP A 242 -17.13 -5.47 9.94
CA ASP A 242 -18.45 -6.12 10.10
C ASP A 242 -18.44 -7.63 9.80
N SER A 243 -17.33 -8.30 10.14
CA SER A 243 -17.07 -9.72 9.88
C SER A 243 -17.59 -10.59 11.03
N VAL A 244 -18.88 -10.90 10.96
CA VAL A 244 -19.63 -11.66 12.00
C VAL A 244 -18.99 -13.00 12.31
N GLU A 245 -18.61 -13.77 11.30
CA GLU A 245 -18.05 -15.10 11.50
C GLU A 245 -16.68 -15.04 12.19
N CYS A 246 -15.84 -14.05 11.82
CA CYS A 246 -14.57 -13.82 12.53
C CYS A 246 -14.81 -13.43 14.00
N LEU A 247 -15.79 -12.53 14.26
CA LEU A 247 -16.13 -12.14 15.63
C LEU A 247 -16.65 -13.33 16.44
N SER A 248 -17.49 -14.17 15.83
CA SER A 248 -18.01 -15.40 16.44
C SER A 248 -16.87 -16.36 16.81
N ILE A 249 -15.94 -16.63 15.90
CA ILE A 249 -14.77 -17.48 16.18
C ILE A 249 -13.98 -16.90 17.36
N MET A 250 -13.65 -15.60 17.31
CA MET A 250 -12.83 -14.97 18.33
C MET A 250 -13.49 -14.95 19.71
N ALA A 251 -14.73 -14.47 19.80
CA ALA A 251 -15.43 -14.26 21.06
C ALA A 251 -16.01 -15.56 21.66
N LEU A 252 -16.63 -16.40 20.82
CA LEU A 252 -17.39 -17.57 21.29
C LEU A 252 -16.55 -18.86 21.27
N GLU A 253 -15.79 -19.13 20.20
CA GLU A 253 -14.98 -20.35 20.11
C GLU A 253 -13.67 -20.21 20.90
N TYR A 254 -12.99 -19.07 20.75
CA TYR A 254 -11.66 -18.82 21.34
C TYR A 254 -11.71 -18.08 22.68
N GLY A 255 -12.89 -17.62 23.11
CA GLY A 255 -13.11 -16.96 24.39
C GLY A 255 -12.39 -15.62 24.53
N ILE A 256 -12.11 -14.92 23.42
CA ILE A 256 -11.44 -13.62 23.44
C ILE A 256 -12.41 -12.59 24.03
N LEU A 257 -11.98 -11.94 25.11
CA LEU A 257 -12.79 -10.97 25.83
C LEU A 257 -13.18 -9.79 24.93
N VAL A 258 -14.48 -9.56 24.80
CA VAL A 258 -15.06 -8.41 24.12
C VAL A 258 -15.13 -7.23 25.10
N GLN A 259 -14.42 -6.15 24.77
CA GLN A 259 -14.37 -4.94 25.60
C GLN A 259 -15.50 -3.97 25.25
N PRO A 260 -16.01 -3.16 26.20
CA PRO A 260 -17.02 -2.14 25.92
C PRO A 260 -16.63 -1.11 24.82
N SER A 261 -15.33 -0.88 24.60
CA SER A 261 -14.79 -0.03 23.52
C SER A 261 -15.23 -0.49 22.12
N ILE A 262 -15.59 -1.76 21.95
CA ILE A 262 -16.04 -2.32 20.68
C ILE A 262 -17.27 -1.59 20.12
N ILE A 263 -18.10 -0.98 20.97
CA ILE A 263 -19.28 -0.21 20.55
C ILE A 263 -18.88 1.06 19.80
N ASP A 264 -17.77 1.70 20.20
CA ASP A 264 -17.26 2.89 19.52
C ASP A 264 -16.67 2.51 18.15
N VAL A 265 -16.03 1.35 18.06
CA VAL A 265 -15.53 0.78 16.80
C VAL A 265 -16.69 0.43 15.87
N ALA A 266 -17.71 -0.27 16.38
CA ALA A 266 -18.90 -0.63 15.62
C ALA A 266 -19.64 0.59 15.09
N TYR A 267 -19.78 1.64 15.90
CA TYR A 267 -20.43 2.89 15.49
C TYR A 267 -19.65 3.60 14.38
N SER A 268 -18.33 3.72 14.53
CA SER A 268 -17.48 4.44 13.57
C SER A 268 -17.44 3.78 12.19
N ASN A 269 -17.68 2.45 12.13
CA ASN A 269 -17.63 1.66 10.90
C ASN A 269 -19.02 1.19 10.42
N ASN A 270 -20.10 1.59 11.10
CA ASN A 270 -21.46 1.12 10.84
C ASN A 270 -21.58 -0.42 10.80
N SER A 271 -20.97 -1.09 11.79
CA SER A 271 -20.87 -2.55 11.87
C SER A 271 -22.14 -3.18 12.42
N VAL A 272 -23.20 -3.14 11.61
CA VAL A 272 -24.55 -3.52 12.04
C VAL A 272 -24.65 -4.99 12.43
N LYS A 273 -24.06 -5.88 11.64
CA LYS A 273 -24.20 -7.32 11.86
C LYS A 273 -23.41 -7.78 13.08
N CYS A 274 -22.20 -7.26 13.27
CA CYS A 274 -21.41 -7.50 14.47
C CYS A 274 -22.11 -6.94 15.71
N THR A 275 -22.70 -5.74 15.64
CA THR A 275 -23.46 -5.15 16.76
C THR A 275 -24.64 -6.04 17.16
N LYS A 276 -25.36 -6.60 16.19
CA LYS A 276 -26.43 -7.57 16.44
C LYS A 276 -25.92 -8.80 17.19
N LEU A 277 -24.80 -9.37 16.75
CA LEU A 277 -24.20 -10.53 17.43
C LEU A 277 -23.79 -10.19 18.87
N ILE A 278 -23.15 -9.04 19.08
CA ILE A 278 -22.70 -8.55 20.39
C ILE A 278 -23.86 -8.46 21.39
N VAL A 279 -24.99 -7.89 20.96
CA VAL A 279 -26.18 -7.74 21.81
C VAL A 279 -26.88 -9.08 22.02
N LYS A 280 -27.04 -9.88 20.96
CA LYS A 280 -27.82 -11.12 21.02
C LYS A 280 -27.16 -12.19 21.89
N GLU A 281 -25.84 -12.32 21.80
CA GLU A 281 -25.07 -13.33 22.54
C GLU A 281 -24.53 -12.78 23.87
N ASP A 282 -25.00 -11.60 24.32
CA ASP A 282 -24.59 -10.92 25.56
C ASP A 282 -23.06 -10.83 25.72
N LEU A 283 -22.34 -10.55 24.61
CA LEU A 283 -20.87 -10.50 24.60
C LEU A 283 -20.32 -9.36 25.46
N ILE A 284 -21.16 -8.35 25.74
CA ILE A 284 -20.85 -7.25 26.65
C ILE A 284 -22.00 -7.06 27.63
N ASN A 285 -21.67 -6.74 28.87
CA ASN A 285 -22.68 -6.38 29.86
C ASN A 285 -23.25 -4.98 29.55
N LEU A 286 -24.45 -4.96 28.98
CA LEU A 286 -25.14 -3.72 28.60
C LEU A 286 -25.42 -2.78 29.79
N GLU A 287 -25.55 -3.30 31.01
CA GLU A 287 -25.77 -2.47 32.21
C GLU A 287 -24.54 -1.65 32.63
N LYS A 288 -23.36 -2.06 32.18
CA LYS A 288 -22.09 -1.37 32.45
C LYS A 288 -21.75 -0.31 31.40
N LEU A 289 -22.53 -0.23 30.32
CA LEU A 289 -22.32 0.75 29.26
C LEU A 289 -22.78 2.15 29.69
N SER A 290 -22.10 3.16 29.14
CA SER A 290 -22.56 4.54 29.26
C SER A 290 -23.84 4.76 28.44
N PHE A 291 -24.63 5.77 28.82
CA PHE A 291 -25.81 6.18 28.04
C PHE A 291 -25.45 6.48 26.58
N ALA A 292 -24.30 7.12 26.33
CA ALA A 292 -23.83 7.41 24.97
C ALA A 292 -23.58 6.15 24.14
N GLN A 293 -23.00 5.09 24.74
CA GLN A 293 -22.79 3.82 24.05
C GLN A 293 -24.12 3.08 23.78
N LEU A 294 -25.08 3.15 24.70
CA LEU A 294 -26.42 2.59 24.48
C LEU A 294 -27.15 3.29 23.33
N VAL A 295 -27.01 4.61 23.21
CA VAL A 295 -27.55 5.38 22.07
C VAL A 295 -26.88 4.95 20.76
N LYS A 296 -25.55 4.78 20.74
CA LYS A 296 -24.83 4.27 19.56
C LYS A 296 -25.34 2.91 19.10
N ILE A 297 -25.57 1.97 20.02
CA ILE A 297 -26.16 0.67 19.69
C ILE A 297 -27.55 0.85 19.06
N ALA A 298 -28.39 1.71 19.64
CA ALA A 298 -29.72 1.97 19.11
C ALA A 298 -29.68 2.56 17.69
N GLU A 299 -28.76 3.49 17.44
CA GLU A 299 -28.58 4.12 16.14
C GLU A 299 -28.11 3.13 15.08
N ILE A 300 -27.09 2.31 15.37
CA ILE A 300 -26.59 1.30 14.44
C ILE A 300 -27.69 0.29 14.08
N LEU A 301 -28.43 -0.20 15.07
CA LEU A 301 -29.42 -1.25 14.85
C LEU A 301 -30.72 -0.74 14.20
N ARG A 302 -31.03 0.56 14.33
CA ARG A 302 -32.21 1.17 13.67
C ARG A 302 -32.11 1.12 12.15
N ASP A 303 -30.90 1.21 11.60
CA ASP A 303 -30.68 1.23 10.16
C ASP A 303 -30.84 -0.17 9.52
N PHE A 304 -31.16 -1.19 10.32
CA PHE A 304 -31.38 -2.56 9.86
C PHE A 304 -32.88 -2.92 9.78
N TYR A 305 -33.40 -3.06 8.57
CA TYR A 305 -34.83 -3.35 8.29
C TYR A 305 -35.38 -4.67 8.88
N GLU A 306 -34.52 -5.56 9.39
CA GLU A 306 -34.95 -6.85 9.95
C GLU A 306 -35.11 -6.85 11.49
N ILE A 307 -34.69 -5.79 12.19
CA ILE A 307 -34.96 -5.67 13.64
C ILE A 307 -36.20 -4.80 13.77
N SER A 308 -37.30 -5.36 14.29
CA SER A 308 -38.49 -4.56 14.50
C SER A 308 -38.18 -3.47 15.54
N ASP A 309 -38.73 -2.27 15.34
CA ASP A 309 -38.68 -1.18 16.33
C ASP A 309 -39.12 -1.66 17.73
N GLN A 310 -39.97 -2.68 17.78
CA GLN A 310 -40.46 -3.29 19.01
C GLN A 310 -39.37 -4.09 19.74
N ASP A 311 -38.54 -4.88 19.04
CA ASP A 311 -37.46 -5.67 19.64
C ASP A 311 -36.35 -4.76 20.17
N LEU A 312 -36.01 -3.73 19.40
CA LEU A 312 -35.03 -2.72 19.75
C LEU A 312 -35.47 -1.94 20.99
N ARG A 313 -36.77 -1.57 21.05
CA ARG A 313 -37.39 -0.97 22.24
C ARG A 313 -37.40 -1.92 23.43
N ASN A 314 -37.78 -3.18 23.25
CA ASN A 314 -37.89 -4.15 24.33
C ASN A 314 -36.54 -4.44 24.99
N SER A 315 -35.44 -4.48 24.22
CA SER A 315 -34.09 -4.68 24.76
C SER A 315 -33.50 -3.39 25.34
N LEU A 316 -33.60 -2.24 24.66
CA LEU A 316 -32.86 -1.03 25.05
C LEU A 316 -33.62 -0.11 26.01
N ILE A 317 -34.96 -0.01 25.94
CA ILE A 317 -35.73 0.90 26.82
C ILE A 317 -35.58 0.54 28.30
N PRO A 318 -35.68 -0.73 28.73
CA PRO A 318 -35.50 -1.08 30.15
C PRO A 318 -34.10 -0.72 30.67
N LEU A 319 -33.07 -0.94 29.85
CA LEU A 319 -31.68 -0.59 30.16
C LEU A 319 -31.47 0.92 30.25
N ILE A 320 -31.97 1.67 29.28
CA ILE A 320 -31.92 3.14 29.30
C ILE A 320 -32.64 3.70 30.53
N ARG A 321 -33.82 3.17 30.88
CA ARG A 321 -34.57 3.58 32.07
C ARG A 321 -33.83 3.23 33.38
N SER A 322 -33.19 2.06 33.43
CA SER A 322 -32.38 1.60 34.56
C SER A 322 -31.16 2.51 34.79
N VAL A 323 -30.38 2.79 33.74
CA VAL A 323 -29.18 3.64 33.80
C VAL A 323 -29.55 5.09 34.13
N SER A 324 -30.63 5.62 33.52
CA SER A 324 -31.13 6.97 33.81
C SER A 324 -31.55 7.12 35.28
N LYS A 325 -32.22 6.12 35.86
CA LYS A 325 -32.59 6.12 37.29
C LYS A 325 -31.38 6.07 38.21
N LYS A 326 -30.34 5.29 37.88
CA LYS A 326 -29.08 5.24 38.66
C LYS A 326 -28.34 6.58 38.64
N GLN A 327 -28.27 7.27 37.51
CA GLN A 327 -27.61 8.58 37.41
C GLN A 327 -28.40 9.71 38.10
N VAL A 328 -29.73 9.68 38.05
CA VAL A 328 -30.56 10.62 38.82
C VAL A 328 -30.38 10.38 40.33
N GLY A 329 -30.29 9.13 40.76
CA GLY A 329 -30.04 8.76 42.15
C GLY A 329 -28.66 9.13 42.68
N SER A 330 -27.60 9.15 41.85
CA SER A 330 -26.26 9.58 42.26
C SER A 330 -26.16 11.11 42.35
N LYS A 331 -26.72 11.85 41.39
CA LYS A 331 -26.77 13.33 41.44
C LYS A 331 -27.60 13.89 42.60
N LEU A 332 -28.54 13.11 43.14
CA LEU A 332 -29.34 13.47 44.32
C LEU A 332 -28.65 13.09 45.65
N ARG A 333 -27.58 12.30 45.65
CA ARG A 333 -26.80 11.97 46.87
C ARG A 333 -25.63 12.92 47.12
N ASP A 334 -25.20 13.65 46.08
CA ASP A 334 -24.12 14.64 46.15
C ASP A 334 -24.66 16.08 46.37
N LEU A 335 -25.97 16.21 46.62
CA LEU A 335 -26.67 17.40 47.12
C LEU A 335 -27.16 17.10 48.53
#